data_AF-K1TDJ5-F1
#
_entry.id   AF-K1TDJ5-F1
#
_cell.length_a   1.000
_cell.length_b   1.000
_cell.length_c   1.000
_cell.angle_alpha   90.00
_cell.angle_beta   90.00
_cell.angle_gamma   90.00
#
_symmetry.space_group_name_H-M   'P 1'
#
loop_
_entity.id
_entity.type
_entity.pdbx_description
1 polymer ?
#
loop_
_entity_poly.entity_id
_entity_poly.type
_entity_poly.pdbx_seq_one_letter_code
_entity_poly.pdbx_strand_id
1 'polypeptide(L)'
;MDNIPQLTVSPSFTDMIDTYRKHKDKMSRSDKEALLYAKEKVDKAQGFIEAIKQRRHTLIVTMKAIIDIQRQFFLDGDEADLKPMILKDVAERTGLDISTISRVSNVKYAQTKWGTFPLKFFFTDSYTTEDGEEMSTRKIKIALHDIIEKEDKKKPISDDALAKLLKEKGFPIARRTVAKYREQLGIPVARLRK
;
A
#
# COMPACT_ATOMS: atom_id res chain seq x y z
N MET A 1 0.29 25.18 -9.86
CA MET A 1 -1.10 25.40 -9.41
C MET A 1 -1.97 24.35 -10.06
N ASP A 2 -2.63 23.50 -9.27
CA ASP A 2 -3.37 22.32 -9.71
C ASP A 2 -4.55 22.70 -10.63
N ASN A 3 -4.47 22.29 -11.90
CA ASN A 3 -5.52 22.48 -12.90
C ASN A 3 -6.57 21.33 -12.83
N ILE A 4 -7.10 21.08 -11.63
CA ILE A 4 -8.14 20.05 -11.42
C ILE A 4 -9.49 20.76 -11.37
N PRO A 5 -10.42 20.48 -12.30
CA PRO A 5 -11.72 21.15 -12.34
C PRO A 5 -12.53 20.85 -11.08
N GLN A 6 -13.18 21.87 -10.52
CA GLN A 6 -14.13 21.70 -9.43
C GLN A 6 -15.41 21.04 -9.95
N LEU A 7 -15.80 19.94 -9.33
CA LEU A 7 -17.04 19.25 -9.67
C LEU A 7 -18.21 19.91 -8.93
N THR A 8 -19.27 20.20 -9.67
CA THR A 8 -20.51 20.77 -9.16
C THR A 8 -21.69 19.91 -9.59
N VAL A 9 -22.81 20.03 -8.87
CA VAL A 9 -24.08 19.45 -9.31
C VAL A 9 -24.58 20.22 -10.54
N SER A 10 -25.20 19.53 -11.49
CA SER A 10 -25.77 20.16 -12.70
C SER A 10 -26.88 21.14 -12.32
N PRO A 11 -26.82 22.42 -12.75
CA PRO A 11 -27.84 23.43 -12.44
C PRO A 11 -29.25 23.01 -12.84
N SER A 12 -29.40 22.33 -13.98
CA SER A 12 -30.69 21.86 -14.49
C SER A 12 -31.47 20.96 -13.51
N PHE A 13 -30.78 20.15 -12.72
CA PHE A 13 -31.41 19.29 -11.71
C PHE A 13 -31.75 20.06 -10.44
N THR A 14 -30.93 21.05 -10.08
CA THR A 14 -31.18 21.94 -8.96
C THR A 14 -32.40 22.83 -9.25
N ASP A 15 -32.46 23.41 -10.44
CA ASP A 15 -33.58 24.25 -10.91
C ASP A 15 -34.89 23.45 -10.99
N MET A 16 -34.82 22.20 -11.44
CA MET A 16 -35.97 21.29 -11.48
C MET A 16 -36.52 21.02 -10.07
N ILE A 17 -35.65 20.74 -9.10
CA ILE A 17 -36.06 20.55 -7.69
C ILE A 17 -36.69 21.82 -7.12
N ASP A 18 -36.09 22.98 -7.38
CA ASP A 18 -36.59 24.25 -6.86
C ASP A 18 -37.94 24.64 -7.48
N THR A 19 -38.12 24.37 -8.77
CA THR A 19 -39.39 24.58 -9.47
C THR A 19 -40.51 23.74 -8.88
N TYR A 20 -40.27 22.44 -8.67
CA TYR A 20 -41.27 21.55 -8.06
C TYR A 20 -41.54 21.88 -6.59
N ARG A 21 -40.54 22.33 -5.83
CA ARG A 21 -40.72 22.80 -4.44
C ARG A 21 -41.62 24.04 -4.35
N LYS A 22 -41.52 24.97 -5.30
CA LYS A 22 -42.35 26.19 -5.36
C LYS A 22 -43.80 25.92 -5.75
N HIS A 23 -44.08 24.81 -6.43
CA HIS A 23 -45.43 24.42 -6.89
C HIS A 23 -45.99 23.18 -6.18
N LYS A 24 -45.63 23.00 -4.91
CA LYS A 24 -45.96 21.80 -4.11
C LYS A 24 -47.47 21.50 -4.03
N ASP A 25 -48.30 22.54 -4.03
CA ASP A 25 -49.75 22.43 -3.84
C ASP A 25 -50.53 22.03 -5.12
N LYS A 26 -49.87 22.05 -6.29
CA LYS A 26 -50.46 21.68 -7.59
C LYS A 26 -49.71 20.55 -8.30
N MET A 27 -48.95 19.74 -7.57
CA MET A 27 -48.14 18.67 -8.16
C MET A 27 -48.99 17.46 -8.58
N SER A 28 -48.90 17.12 -9.87
CA SER A 28 -49.42 15.85 -10.37
C SER A 28 -48.61 14.65 -9.85
N ARG A 29 -49.11 13.43 -10.06
CA ARG A 29 -48.38 12.21 -9.69
C ARG A 29 -47.05 12.10 -10.47
N SER A 30 -47.05 12.43 -11.76
CA SER A 30 -45.83 12.45 -12.58
C SER A 30 -44.82 13.49 -12.09
N ASP A 31 -45.27 14.66 -11.62
CA ASP A 31 -44.38 15.68 -11.06
C ASP A 31 -43.71 15.20 -9.75
N LYS A 32 -44.45 14.44 -8.93
CA LYS A 32 -43.90 13.80 -7.71
C LYS A 32 -42.81 12.79 -8.05
N GLU A 33 -43.04 11.96 -9.08
CA GLU A 33 -42.06 10.98 -9.54
C GLU A 33 -40.82 11.65 -10.15
N ALA A 34 -40.99 12.71 -10.95
CA ALA A 34 -39.90 13.50 -11.50
C ALA A 34 -39.07 14.21 -10.42
N LEU A 35 -39.72 14.80 -9.41
CA LEU A 35 -39.05 15.40 -8.27
C LEU A 35 -38.23 14.38 -7.48
N LEU A 36 -38.78 13.20 -7.21
CA LEU A 36 -38.08 12.13 -6.51
C LEU A 36 -36.83 11.70 -7.28
N TYR A 37 -36.98 11.47 -8.59
CA TYR A 37 -35.86 11.14 -9.46
C TYR A 37 -34.78 12.22 -9.47
N ALA A 38 -35.16 13.49 -9.60
CA ALA A 38 -34.22 14.61 -9.60
C ALA A 38 -33.45 14.69 -8.27
N LYS A 39 -34.14 14.52 -7.14
CA LYS A 39 -33.53 14.48 -5.81
C LYS A 39 -32.52 13.35 -5.69
N GLU A 40 -32.87 12.13 -6.11
CA GLU A 40 -31.94 11.00 -6.08
C GLU A 40 -30.68 11.24 -6.92
N LYS A 41 -30.81 11.90 -8.08
CA LYS A 41 -29.67 12.24 -8.93
C LYS A 41 -28.77 13.28 -8.29
N VAL A 42 -29.34 14.30 -7.66
CA VAL A 42 -28.58 15.31 -6.91
C VAL A 42 -27.86 14.68 -5.73
N ASP A 43 -28.53 13.83 -4.95
CA ASP A 43 -27.93 13.15 -3.79
C ASP A 43 -26.75 12.26 -4.23
N LYS A 44 -26.91 11.50 -5.33
CA LYS A 44 -25.83 10.68 -5.91
C LYS A 44 -24.66 11.54 -6.39
N ALA A 45 -24.93 12.66 -7.07
CA ALA A 45 -23.90 13.58 -7.54
C ALA A 45 -23.13 14.20 -6.36
N GLN A 46 -23.84 14.63 -5.32
CA GLN A 46 -23.24 15.18 -4.11
C GLN A 46 -22.35 14.17 -3.39
N GLY A 47 -22.83 12.92 -3.26
CA GLY A 47 -22.05 11.82 -2.68
C GLY A 47 -20.77 11.52 -3.48
N PHE A 48 -20.84 11.57 -4.82
CA PHE A 48 -19.67 11.40 -5.67
C PHE A 48 -18.64 12.53 -5.52
N ILE A 49 -19.10 13.78 -5.47
CA ILE A 49 -18.25 14.95 -5.21
C ILE A 49 -17.54 14.80 -3.86
N GLU A 50 -18.27 14.40 -2.83
CA GLU A 50 -17.70 14.20 -1.49
C GLU A 50 -16.68 13.06 -1.49
N ALA A 51 -16.98 11.93 -2.15
CA ALA A 51 -16.03 10.83 -2.29
C ALA A 51 -14.71 11.26 -2.97
N ILE A 52 -14.79 12.13 -3.98
CA ILE A 52 -13.59 12.70 -4.63
C ILE A 52 -12.82 13.60 -3.68
N LYS A 53 -13.50 14.46 -2.91
CA LYS A 53 -12.86 15.30 -1.89
C LYS A 53 -12.13 14.46 -0.85
N GLN A 54 -12.78 13.41 -0.34
CA GLN A 54 -12.18 12.47 0.61
C GLN A 54 -10.95 11.79 0.01
N ARG A 55 -11.06 11.27 -1.21
CA ARG A 55 -9.92 10.66 -1.92
C ARG A 55 -8.74 11.63 -2.07
N ARG A 56 -9.01 12.90 -2.41
CA ARG A 56 -7.97 13.94 -2.51
C ARG A 56 -7.35 14.22 -1.15
N HIS A 57 -8.17 14.36 -0.10
CA HIS A 57 -7.70 14.58 1.26
C HIS A 57 -6.77 13.45 1.70
N THR A 58 -7.20 12.19 1.54
CA THR A 58 -6.39 10.99 1.80
C THR A 58 -5.04 11.04 1.10
N LEU A 59 -5.00 11.38 -0.19
CA LEU A 59 -3.75 11.46 -0.95
C LEU A 59 -2.81 12.55 -0.40
N ILE A 60 -3.36 13.72 -0.06
CA ILE A 60 -2.58 14.83 0.48
C ILE A 60 -1.99 14.48 1.85
N VAL A 61 -2.79 13.95 2.78
CA VAL A 61 -2.29 13.62 4.12
C VAL A 61 -1.29 12.47 4.09
N THR A 62 -1.51 11.47 3.22
CA THR A 62 -0.57 10.37 2.99
C THR A 62 0.76 10.90 2.46
N MET A 63 0.73 11.75 1.42
CA MET A 63 1.95 12.29 0.84
C MET A 63 2.71 13.20 1.82
N LYS A 64 2.00 14.01 2.60
CA LYS A 64 2.62 14.84 3.64
C LYS A 64 3.36 13.97 4.66
N ALA A 65 2.72 12.92 5.16
CA ALA A 65 3.36 12.00 6.09
C ALA A 65 4.61 11.34 5.50
N ILE A 66 4.56 10.90 4.23
CA ILE A 66 5.72 10.34 3.52
C ILE A 66 6.86 11.38 3.43
N ILE A 67 6.56 12.61 3.02
CA ILE A 67 7.56 13.69 2.90
C ILE A 67 8.18 14.01 4.26
N ASP A 68 7.37 14.04 5.32
CA ASP A 68 7.85 14.36 6.67
C ASP A 68 8.82 13.29 7.19
N ILE A 69 8.55 12.01 6.90
CA ILE A 69 9.44 10.90 7.26
C ILE A 69 10.71 10.92 6.39
N GLN A 70 10.53 10.99 5.06
CA GLN A 70 11.60 10.94 4.06
C GLN A 70 12.18 12.31 3.71
N ARG A 71 12.16 13.25 4.67
CA ARG A 71 12.46 14.66 4.42
C ARG A 71 13.81 14.88 3.73
N GLN A 72 14.82 14.10 4.11
CA GLN A 72 16.18 14.26 3.59
C GLN A 72 16.23 13.96 2.08
N PHE A 73 15.73 12.79 1.64
CA PHE A 73 15.57 12.45 0.23
C PHE A 73 14.86 13.54 -0.59
N PHE A 74 13.79 14.16 -0.06
CA PHE A 74 13.08 15.22 -0.80
C PHE A 74 13.87 16.53 -0.92
N LEU A 75 14.94 16.72 -0.13
CA LEU A 75 15.82 17.89 -0.17
C LEU A 75 17.01 17.72 -1.12
N ASP A 76 17.69 16.57 -1.09
CA ASP A 76 18.95 16.32 -1.83
C ASP A 76 18.85 15.23 -2.92
N GLY A 77 17.88 14.32 -2.80
CA GLY A 77 17.60 13.27 -3.78
C GLY A 77 18.43 12.01 -3.64
N ASP A 78 19.21 11.85 -2.57
CA ASP A 78 20.01 10.65 -2.35
C ASP A 78 19.13 9.51 -1.80
N GLU A 79 19.08 8.38 -2.53
CA GLU A 79 18.33 7.21 -2.10
C GLU A 79 18.90 6.60 -0.80
N ALA A 80 20.18 6.83 -0.50
CA ALA A 80 20.80 6.41 0.75
C ALA A 80 20.21 7.11 1.99
N ASP A 81 19.56 8.27 1.81
CA ASP A 81 18.93 9.04 2.86
C ASP A 81 17.48 8.62 3.16
N LEU A 82 16.97 7.60 2.45
CA LEU A 82 15.68 7.01 2.76
C LEU A 82 15.70 6.34 4.13
N LYS A 83 14.82 6.83 5.01
CA LYS A 83 14.61 6.27 6.34
C LYS A 83 13.72 5.04 6.26
N PRO A 84 13.97 4.03 7.09
CA PRO A 84 13.04 2.93 7.28
C PRO A 84 11.60 3.43 7.53
N MET A 85 10.64 2.99 6.72
CA MET A 85 9.25 3.43 6.78
C MET A 85 8.30 2.34 6.26
N ILE A 86 7.39 1.88 7.11
CA ILE A 86 6.35 0.91 6.77
C ILE A 86 4.98 1.58 6.65
N LEU A 87 4.00 0.83 6.13
CA LEU A 87 2.62 1.32 5.99
C LEU A 87 2.00 1.72 7.34
N LYS A 88 2.40 1.05 8.43
CA LYS A 88 1.93 1.33 9.79
C LYS A 88 2.31 2.74 10.25
N ASP A 89 3.54 3.18 9.99
CA ASP A 89 4.03 4.50 10.39
C ASP A 89 3.19 5.63 9.78
N VAL A 90 2.80 5.46 8.52
CA VAL A 90 1.96 6.42 7.81
C VAL A 90 0.51 6.33 8.27
N ALA A 91 0.00 5.12 8.54
CA ALA A 91 -1.33 4.92 9.08
C ALA A 91 -1.49 5.62 10.45
N GLU A 92 -0.54 5.44 11.37
CA GLU A 92 -0.55 6.07 12.69
C GLU A 92 -0.50 7.60 12.61
N ARG A 93 0.32 8.16 11.72
CA ARG A 93 0.41 9.63 11.53
C ARG A 93 -0.83 10.24 10.90
N THR A 94 -1.52 9.50 10.05
CA THR A 94 -2.68 10.02 9.29
C THR A 94 -4.02 9.64 9.92
N GLY A 95 -4.04 8.69 10.85
CA GLY A 95 -5.28 8.12 11.41
C GLY A 95 -6.06 7.26 10.41
N LEU A 96 -5.46 6.89 9.28
CA LEU A 96 -6.09 6.09 8.23
C LEU A 96 -5.78 4.62 8.42
N ASP A 97 -6.67 3.76 7.93
CA ASP A 97 -6.45 2.32 7.93
C ASP A 97 -5.26 1.91 7.02
N ILE A 98 -4.49 0.91 7.44
CA ILE A 98 -3.33 0.40 6.70
C ILE A 98 -3.70 -0.02 5.28
N SER A 99 -4.88 -0.65 5.09
CA SER A 99 -5.34 -1.04 3.76
C SER A 99 -5.63 0.16 2.86
N THR A 100 -6.02 1.30 3.44
CA THR A 100 -6.21 2.56 2.70
C THR A 100 -4.87 3.11 2.22
N ILE A 101 -3.86 3.16 3.09
CA ILE A 101 -2.50 3.60 2.71
C ILE A 101 -1.92 2.68 1.64
N SER A 102 -2.05 1.36 1.80
CA SER A 102 -1.61 0.36 0.82
C SER A 102 -2.27 0.55 -0.55
N ARG A 103 -3.58 0.79 -0.60
CA ARG A 103 -4.28 1.06 -1.86
C ARG A 103 -3.76 2.33 -2.52
N VAL A 104 -3.55 3.41 -1.77
CA VAL A 104 -3.05 4.67 -2.30
C VAL A 104 -1.63 4.51 -2.85
N SER A 105 -0.74 3.86 -2.10
CA SER A 105 0.69 3.75 -2.45
C SER A 105 0.97 2.87 -3.67
N ASN A 106 0.13 1.86 -3.94
CA ASN A 106 0.31 0.94 -5.05
C ASN A 106 -0.05 1.51 -6.43
N VAL A 107 -0.87 2.56 -6.51
CA VAL A 107 -1.40 3.08 -7.80
C VAL A 107 -1.02 4.54 -8.06
N LYS A 108 -0.14 5.13 -7.24
CA LYS A 108 0.19 6.55 -7.32
C LYS A 108 1.69 6.76 -7.42
N TYR A 109 2.04 7.86 -8.07
CA TYR A 109 3.40 8.28 -8.34
C TYR A 109 3.56 9.72 -7.86
N ALA A 110 4.74 10.04 -7.36
CA ALA A 110 5.14 11.39 -7.02
C ALA A 110 6.18 11.87 -8.02
N GLN A 111 5.88 12.99 -8.70
CA GLN A 111 6.89 13.72 -9.46
C GLN A 111 7.68 14.60 -8.49
N THR A 112 8.99 14.45 -8.50
CA THR A 112 9.92 15.20 -7.66
C THR A 112 10.95 15.92 -8.55
N LYS A 113 11.84 16.71 -7.94
CA LYS A 113 12.97 17.34 -8.65
C LYS A 113 13.95 16.30 -9.23
N TRP A 114 13.99 15.11 -8.64
CA TRP A 114 14.97 14.06 -8.92
C TRP A 114 14.43 12.95 -9.83
N GLY A 115 13.14 13.02 -10.18
CA GLY A 115 12.48 12.01 -10.98
C GLY A 115 11.05 11.74 -10.55
N THR A 116 10.40 10.81 -11.25
CA THR A 116 9.06 10.33 -10.90
C THR A 116 9.17 8.97 -10.23
N PHE A 117 8.70 8.88 -9.00
CA PHE A 117 8.82 7.67 -8.18
C PHE A 117 7.42 7.11 -7.86
N PRO A 118 7.21 5.78 -7.92
CA PRO A 118 6.01 5.19 -7.36
C PRO A 118 5.98 5.47 -5.85
N LEU A 119 4.83 5.74 -5.25
CA LEU A 119 4.79 6.03 -3.81
C LEU A 119 5.34 4.87 -2.97
N LYS A 120 5.19 3.64 -3.45
CA LYS A 120 5.77 2.43 -2.83
C LYS A 120 7.30 2.50 -2.65
N PHE A 121 8.01 3.23 -3.50
CA PHE A 121 9.47 3.41 -3.41
C PHE A 121 9.91 3.97 -2.05
N PHE A 122 9.11 4.88 -1.49
CA PHE A 122 9.43 5.53 -0.21
C PHE A 122 9.21 4.63 1.01
N PHE A 123 8.50 3.51 0.83
CA PHE A 123 8.32 2.50 1.85
C PHE A 123 9.50 1.55 1.78
N THR A 124 10.64 2.03 2.26
CA THR A 124 11.80 1.19 2.46
C THR A 124 11.52 0.36 3.70
N ASP A 125 11.51 -0.95 3.53
CA ASP A 125 11.39 -1.88 4.65
C ASP A 125 12.36 -1.45 5.75
N SER A 126 11.83 -0.94 6.87
CA SER A 126 12.49 -1.23 8.12
C SER A 126 12.55 -2.74 8.16
N TYR A 127 13.74 -3.31 8.07
CA TYR A 127 13.98 -4.74 8.28
C TYR A 127 13.71 -5.10 9.76
N THR A 128 12.53 -4.74 10.26
CA THR A 128 11.99 -5.01 11.59
C THR A 128 10.49 -4.74 11.48
N THR A 129 9.72 -5.78 11.22
CA THR A 129 8.32 -5.81 11.64
C THR A 129 8.27 -5.85 13.17
N GLU A 130 7.22 -5.32 13.79
CA GLU A 130 7.04 -5.31 15.25
C GLU A 130 7.06 -6.72 15.88
N ASP A 131 6.80 -7.76 15.08
CA ASP A 131 6.88 -9.17 15.47
C ASP A 131 8.17 -9.90 15.01
N GLY A 132 9.10 -9.22 14.33
CA GLY A 132 10.37 -9.80 13.87
C GLY A 132 10.25 -10.86 12.75
N GLU A 133 9.07 -11.16 12.24
CA GLU A 133 8.84 -12.25 11.26
C GLU A 133 9.46 -12.03 9.86
N GLU A 134 9.47 -10.81 9.32
CA GLU A 134 10.05 -10.56 7.98
C GLU A 134 11.58 -10.36 8.04
N MET A 135 12.09 -9.69 9.08
CA MET A 135 13.54 -9.62 9.35
C MET A 135 14.10 -11.02 9.59
N SER A 136 13.42 -11.83 10.40
CA SER A 136 13.82 -13.21 10.64
C SER A 136 13.80 -14.00 9.33
N THR A 137 12.79 -13.85 8.47
CA THR A 137 12.75 -14.52 7.17
C THR A 137 13.97 -14.17 6.29
N ARG A 138 14.37 -12.90 6.19
CA ARG A 138 15.58 -12.53 5.44
C ARG A 138 16.86 -13.04 6.10
N LYS A 139 17.00 -12.91 7.41
CA LYS A 139 18.16 -13.45 8.17
C LYS A 139 18.27 -14.97 8.03
N ILE A 140 17.14 -15.67 8.05
CA ILE A 140 17.06 -17.12 7.85
C ILE A 140 17.52 -17.48 6.43
N LYS A 141 17.09 -16.72 5.41
CA LYS A 141 17.53 -16.95 4.02
C LYS A 141 19.03 -16.72 3.84
N ILE A 142 19.58 -15.67 4.45
CA ILE A 142 21.02 -15.39 4.44
C ILE A 142 21.78 -16.50 5.15
N ALA A 143 21.37 -16.86 6.38
CA ALA A 143 22.01 -17.95 7.13
C ALA A 143 21.93 -19.30 6.41
N LEU A 144 20.80 -19.59 5.75
CA LEU A 144 20.61 -20.77 4.92
C LEU A 144 21.57 -20.79 3.73
N HIS A 145 21.70 -19.65 3.03
CA HIS A 145 22.64 -19.49 1.92
C HIS A 145 24.09 -19.72 2.39
N ASP A 146 24.51 -19.08 3.48
CA ASP A 146 25.87 -19.20 4.02
C ASP A 146 26.23 -20.64 4.44
N ILE A 147 25.27 -21.38 5.01
CA ILE A 147 25.47 -22.79 5.39
C ILE A 147 25.68 -23.65 4.13
N ILE A 148 24.86 -23.43 3.10
CA ILE A 148 24.92 -24.20 1.85
C ILE A 148 26.19 -23.84 1.06
N GLU A 149 26.58 -22.57 1.03
CA GLU A 149 27.80 -22.13 0.34
C GLU A 149 29.08 -22.75 0.94
N LYS A 150 29.08 -22.97 2.26
CA LYS A 150 30.19 -23.59 3.00
C LYS A 150 30.08 -25.11 3.11
N GLU A 151 29.11 -25.74 2.43
CA GLU A 151 28.91 -27.18 2.51
C GLU A 151 29.98 -27.96 1.74
N ASP A 152 30.30 -29.17 2.19
CA ASP A 152 31.12 -30.10 1.40
C ASP A 152 30.28 -30.61 0.22
N LYS A 153 30.65 -30.23 -1.01
CA LYS A 153 29.96 -30.65 -2.24
C LYS A 153 29.95 -32.17 -2.43
N LYS A 154 30.93 -32.91 -1.88
CA LYS A 154 30.91 -34.38 -1.93
C LYS A 154 29.81 -34.98 -1.04
N LYS A 155 29.35 -34.24 -0.04
CA LYS A 155 28.31 -34.63 0.91
C LYS A 155 27.36 -33.46 1.22
N PRO A 156 26.50 -33.04 0.27
CA PRO A 156 25.60 -31.91 0.46
C PRO A 156 24.61 -32.13 1.60
N ILE A 157 24.28 -31.06 2.32
CA ILE A 157 23.48 -31.09 3.54
C ILE A 157 21.99 -31.20 3.16
N SER A 158 21.28 -32.19 3.71
CA SER A 158 19.85 -32.35 3.46
C SER A 158 19.01 -31.24 4.12
N ASP A 159 17.81 -30.99 3.60
CA ASP A 159 16.89 -29.99 4.17
C ASP A 159 16.57 -30.28 5.66
N ASP A 160 16.56 -31.56 6.07
CA ASP A 160 16.39 -31.96 7.47
C ASP A 160 17.60 -31.59 8.34
N ALA A 161 18.81 -31.72 7.83
CA ALA A 161 20.02 -31.31 8.53
C ALA A 161 20.21 -29.79 8.54
N LEU A 162 19.83 -29.10 7.45
CA LEU A 162 19.78 -27.64 7.38
C LEU A 162 18.81 -27.05 8.42
N ALA A 163 17.65 -27.67 8.62
CA ALA A 163 16.71 -27.26 9.67
C ALA A 163 17.33 -27.36 11.08
N LYS A 164 18.11 -28.42 11.35
CA LYS A 164 18.82 -28.57 12.63
C LYS A 164 19.92 -27.52 12.82
N LEU A 165 20.74 -27.27 11.79
CA LEU A 165 21.80 -26.25 11.84
C LEU A 165 21.24 -24.84 12.00
N LEU A 166 20.12 -24.53 11.35
CA LEU A 166 19.43 -23.26 11.52
C LEU A 166 18.85 -23.13 12.93
N LYS A 167 18.30 -24.20 13.50
CA LYS A 167 17.84 -24.22 14.90
C LYS A 167 18.97 -23.93 15.87
N GLU A 168 20.15 -24.51 15.67
CA GLU A 168 21.36 -24.24 16.49
C GLU A 168 21.81 -22.78 16.38
N LYS A 169 21.60 -22.13 15.22
CA LYS A 169 21.86 -20.70 15.00
C LYS A 169 20.75 -19.76 15.50
N GLY A 170 19.75 -20.29 16.22
CA GLY A 170 18.65 -19.50 16.79
C GLY A 170 17.42 -19.35 15.87
N PHE A 171 17.33 -20.11 14.79
CA PHE A 171 16.23 -20.08 13.83
C PHE A 171 15.46 -21.42 13.79
N PRO A 172 14.52 -21.65 14.71
CA PRO A 172 13.77 -22.91 14.76
C PRO A 172 12.73 -22.97 13.63
N ILE A 173 13.11 -23.52 12.47
CA ILE A 173 12.21 -23.70 11.33
C ILE A 173 12.04 -25.17 10.92
N ALA A 174 10.88 -25.49 10.37
CA ALA A 174 10.59 -26.83 9.86
C ALA A 174 11.28 -27.09 8.51
N ARG A 175 11.55 -28.37 8.21
CA ARG A 175 12.10 -28.84 6.92
C ARG A 175 11.34 -28.26 5.70
N ARG A 176 10.01 -28.21 5.76
CA ARG A 176 9.17 -27.65 4.67
C ARG A 176 9.47 -26.16 4.42
N THR A 177 9.75 -25.41 5.48
CA THR A 177 10.13 -23.98 5.39
C THR A 177 11.52 -23.82 4.78
N VAL A 178 12.48 -24.69 5.14
CA VAL A 178 13.81 -24.75 4.49
C VAL A 178 13.66 -24.99 2.99
N ALA A 179 12.86 -25.99 2.58
CA ALA A 179 12.64 -26.30 1.17
C ALA A 179 12.06 -25.11 0.40
N LYS A 180 11.03 -24.45 0.96
CA LYS A 180 10.42 -23.24 0.38
C LYS A 180 11.44 -22.12 0.20
N TYR A 181 12.28 -21.86 1.21
CA TYR A 181 13.27 -20.78 1.13
C TYR A 181 14.42 -21.10 0.20
N ARG A 182 14.86 -22.36 0.16
CA ARG A 182 15.85 -22.87 -0.79
C ARG A 182 15.37 -22.67 -2.24
N GLU A 183 14.11 -23.00 -2.54
CA GLU A 183 13.50 -22.78 -3.86
C GLU A 183 13.43 -21.30 -4.23
N GLN A 184 13.05 -20.43 -3.29
CA GLN A 184 13.05 -18.99 -3.51
C GLN A 184 14.45 -18.41 -3.77
N LEU A 185 15.49 -19.04 -3.24
CA LEU A 185 16.90 -18.69 -3.49
C LEU A 185 17.47 -19.34 -4.76
N GLY A 186 16.68 -20.14 -5.49
CA GLY A 186 17.15 -20.84 -6.69
C GLY A 186 18.16 -21.96 -6.41
N ILE A 187 18.27 -22.43 -5.16
CA ILE A 187 19.21 -23.45 -4.75
C ILE A 187 18.58 -24.84 -5.00
N PRO A 188 19.23 -25.79 -5.68
CA PRO A 188 18.65 -27.11 -5.92
C PRO A 188 18.71 -28.01 -4.68
N VAL A 189 17.95 -29.11 -4.66
CA VAL A 189 17.94 -30.08 -3.53
C VAL A 189 19.32 -30.73 -3.33
N ALA A 190 19.63 -31.21 -2.13
CA ALA A 190 20.94 -31.79 -1.78
C ALA A 190 21.47 -32.84 -2.78
N ARG A 191 20.59 -33.69 -3.33
CA ARG A 191 20.97 -34.70 -4.34
C ARG A 191 21.55 -34.08 -5.62
N LEU A 192 21.13 -32.87 -5.96
CA LEU A 192 21.52 -32.12 -7.15
C LEU A 192 22.63 -31.09 -6.88
N ARG A 193 23.20 -31.06 -5.66
CA ARG A 193 24.31 -30.17 -5.27
C ARG A 193 25.66 -30.90 -5.14
N LYS A 194 25.73 -32.15 -5.62
CA LYS A 194 26.97 -32.93 -5.70
C LYS A 194 27.84 -32.50 -6.88
#